data_AF-A0A1J1LNZ4-F1
#
_entry.id   AF-A0A1J1LNZ4-F1
#
_cell.length_a   1.000
_cell.length_b   1.000
_cell.length_c   1.000
_cell.angle_alpha   90.00
_cell.angle_beta   90.00
_cell.angle_gamma   90.00
#
_symmetry.space_group_name_H-M   'P 1'
#
loop_
_entity.id
_entity.type
_entity.pdbx_description
1 polymer ?
#
loop_
_entity_poly.entity_id
_entity_poly.type
_entity_poly.pdbx_seq_one_letter_code
_entity_poly.pdbx_strand_id
1 'polypeptide(L)'
;MNPTDLTQAFPTGYCFPTPLDHYTDQVTYSVQTIGELVVTTGKIALCDPLVPLNPHLCLTQPLPVGRYPVKLSIATFHDRKEQRVACAMLVLQEQPAVTWELAVSFQGVPESGYPVDSGTRCFMDGEVVQRLSSLSQTEFETYYHHLDQTLDQTYLDTWDWANFCLEESTGLNIIAFHSGWGEGYYSSYWGYDQQGNPVCLVTDFKLFELREDQ
;
A
#
# COMPACT_ATOMS: atom_id res chain seq x y z
N MET A 1 -3.99 10.64 21.79
CA MET A 1 -2.96 9.70 21.30
C MET A 1 -2.91 9.90 19.81
N ASN A 2 -1.74 10.12 19.19
CA ASN A 2 -1.67 10.36 17.75
C ASN A 2 -2.12 9.06 17.04
N PRO A 3 -3.22 9.05 16.28
CA PRO A 3 -3.70 7.83 15.63
C PRO A 3 -2.73 7.29 14.57
N THR A 4 -1.68 8.05 14.24
CA THR A 4 -0.67 7.73 13.22
C THR A 4 0.68 7.37 13.83
N ASP A 5 0.70 6.48 14.84
CA ASP A 5 1.93 5.75 15.15
C ASP A 5 1.98 4.52 14.24
N LEU A 6 2.75 4.61 13.15
CA LEU A 6 2.92 3.52 12.17
C LEU A 6 3.36 2.20 12.82
N THR A 7 3.98 2.27 14.01
CA THR A 7 4.35 1.08 14.79
C THR A 7 3.16 0.42 15.50
N GLN A 8 2.10 1.18 15.80
CA GLN A 8 0.88 0.70 16.48
C GLN A 8 -0.21 0.22 15.52
N ALA A 9 -0.04 0.40 14.21
CA ALA A 9 -1.02 -0.04 13.23
C ALA A 9 -0.98 -1.56 12.97
N PHE A 10 0.13 -2.24 13.25
CA PHE A 10 0.34 -3.65 12.91
C PHE A 10 0.25 -4.69 14.07
N PRO A 11 0.09 -4.32 15.35
CA PRO A 11 -0.33 -5.27 16.38
C PRO A 11 -1.82 -5.65 16.24
N THR A 12 -2.09 -6.94 15.99
CA THR A 12 -3.47 -7.47 16.01
C THR A 12 -4.11 -7.30 17.39
N GLY A 13 -5.35 -6.81 17.42
CA GLY A 13 -6.13 -6.63 18.65
C GLY A 13 -5.88 -5.29 19.34
N TYR A 14 -5.05 -4.40 18.79
CA TYR A 14 -4.94 -3.04 19.29
C TYR A 14 -6.28 -2.32 19.12
N CYS A 15 -6.81 -1.78 20.22
CA CYS A 15 -8.13 -1.17 20.26
C CYS A 15 -8.07 0.20 20.92
N PHE A 16 -8.70 1.19 20.29
CA PHE A 16 -8.72 2.57 20.75
C PHE A 16 -10.01 3.28 20.29
N PRO A 17 -10.48 4.28 21.06
CA PRO A 17 -11.54 5.17 20.62
C PRO A 17 -10.98 6.24 19.67
N THR A 18 -11.74 6.60 18.64
CA THR A 18 -11.39 7.72 17.74
C THR A 18 -12.60 8.63 17.50
N PRO A 19 -12.45 9.97 17.57
CA PRO A 19 -13.50 10.90 17.19
C PRO A 19 -13.58 10.98 15.65
N LEU A 20 -14.68 10.49 15.08
CA LEU A 20 -15.01 10.61 13.65
C LEU A 20 -16.39 11.26 13.53
N ASP A 21 -16.50 12.34 12.75
CA ASP A 21 -17.78 12.98 12.39
C ASP A 21 -18.72 13.22 13.59
N HIS A 22 -18.19 13.81 14.67
CA HIS A 22 -18.88 14.14 15.93
C HIS A 22 -19.27 12.98 16.85
N TYR A 23 -18.93 11.73 16.50
CA TYR A 23 -19.13 10.55 17.34
C TYR A 23 -17.80 9.87 17.66
N THR A 24 -17.77 9.11 18.75
CA THR A 24 -16.61 8.26 19.07
C THR A 24 -16.93 6.85 18.61
N ASP A 25 -16.14 6.31 17.68
CA ASP A 25 -16.23 4.89 17.30
C ASP A 25 -15.12 4.10 17.99
N GLN A 26 -15.42 2.86 18.37
CA GLN A 26 -14.41 1.92 18.82
C GLN A 26 -13.76 1.29 17.59
N VAL A 27 -12.43 1.40 17.49
CA VAL A 27 -11.66 0.80 16.40
C VAL A 27 -10.81 -0.35 16.92
N THR A 28 -10.72 -1.43 16.16
CA THR A 28 -9.77 -2.52 16.42
C THR A 28 -8.97 -2.84 15.16
N TYR A 29 -7.66 -2.98 15.30
CA TYR A 29 -6.80 -3.45 14.22
C TYR A 29 -6.70 -4.96 14.16
N SER A 30 -6.71 -5.50 12.95
CA SER A 30 -6.20 -6.82 12.62
C SER A 30 -5.16 -6.70 11.52
N VAL A 31 -4.32 -7.74 11.37
CA VAL A 31 -3.33 -7.79 10.30
C VAL A 31 -3.58 -8.97 9.39
N GLN A 32 -3.46 -8.73 8.09
CA GLN A 32 -3.59 -9.74 7.05
C GLN A 32 -2.38 -9.72 6.13
N THR A 33 -1.70 -10.87 5.99
CA THR A 33 -0.70 -11.06 4.94
C THR A 33 -1.40 -11.36 3.62
N ILE A 34 -1.13 -10.58 2.57
CA ILE A 34 -1.83 -10.65 1.29
C ILE A 34 -0.99 -11.25 0.15
N GLY A 35 0.30 -11.55 0.42
CA GLY A 35 1.19 -12.18 -0.53
C GLY A 35 2.66 -11.81 -0.28
N GLU A 36 3.51 -12.19 -1.23
CA GLU A 36 4.91 -11.76 -1.27
C GLU A 36 5.16 -11.03 -2.59
N LEU A 37 5.70 -9.82 -2.53
CA LEU A 37 6.18 -9.11 -3.70
C LEU A 37 7.49 -9.71 -4.19
N VAL A 38 7.57 -10.03 -5.48
CA VAL A 38 8.79 -10.46 -6.15
C VAL A 38 9.55 -9.23 -6.64
N VAL A 39 10.79 -9.07 -6.16
CA VAL A 39 11.66 -7.94 -6.47
C VAL A 39 12.84 -8.46 -7.29
N THR A 40 12.91 -8.08 -8.57
CA THR A 40 13.93 -8.52 -9.53
C THR A 40 14.96 -7.44 -9.83
N THR A 41 14.58 -6.16 -9.76
CA THR A 41 15.46 -5.03 -10.06
C THR A 41 15.96 -4.32 -8.80
N GLY A 42 15.32 -4.57 -7.66
CA GLY A 42 15.59 -3.87 -6.41
C GLY A 42 14.99 -2.47 -6.37
N LYS A 43 14.20 -2.07 -7.36
CA LYS A 43 13.50 -0.78 -7.39
C LYS A 43 12.03 -1.01 -7.10
N ILE A 44 11.49 -0.33 -6.09
CA ILE A 44 10.08 -0.43 -5.73
C ILE A 44 9.32 0.77 -6.28
N ALA A 45 8.12 0.54 -6.78
CA ALA A 45 7.18 1.59 -7.13
C ALA A 45 5.86 1.44 -6.37
N LEU A 46 5.26 2.59 -6.09
CA LEU A 46 3.96 2.75 -5.44
C LEU A 46 3.09 3.56 -6.40
N CYS A 47 1.94 3.01 -6.77
CA CYS A 47 0.99 3.72 -7.60
C CYS A 47 -0.39 3.10 -7.51
N ASP A 48 -1.34 3.74 -8.18
CA ASP A 48 -2.57 3.13 -8.60
C ASP A 48 -2.29 2.20 -9.81
N PRO A 49 -2.52 0.88 -9.71
CA PRO A 49 -2.21 -0.06 -10.79
C PRO A 49 -3.26 -0.07 -11.91
N LEU A 50 -4.38 0.64 -11.75
CA LEU A 50 -5.51 0.68 -12.69
C LEU A 50 -5.52 1.94 -13.56
N VAL A 51 -4.48 2.78 -13.47
CA VAL A 51 -4.26 3.95 -14.33
C VAL A 51 -2.97 3.82 -15.16
N PRO A 52 -2.84 4.53 -16.29
CA PRO A 52 -1.61 4.55 -17.07
C PRO A 52 -0.40 5.02 -16.25
N LEU A 53 0.68 4.23 -16.28
CA LEU A 53 1.84 4.45 -15.42
C LEU A 53 2.91 5.36 -16.05
N ASN A 54 3.53 6.17 -15.21
CA ASN A 54 4.76 6.87 -15.54
C ASN A 54 5.97 5.96 -15.30
N PRO A 55 6.93 5.83 -16.26
CA PRO A 55 8.08 4.93 -16.11
C PRO A 55 9.08 5.32 -15.00
N HIS A 56 8.96 6.53 -14.42
CA HIS A 56 9.90 7.07 -13.43
C HIS A 56 9.33 7.10 -11.99
N LEU A 57 8.34 6.26 -11.67
CA LEU A 57 7.67 6.20 -10.37
C LEU A 57 8.46 5.49 -9.26
N CYS A 58 9.59 4.86 -9.59
CA CYS A 58 10.36 4.10 -8.61
C CYS A 58 10.89 5.00 -7.47
N LEU A 59 10.89 4.45 -6.27
CA LEU A 59 11.49 5.02 -5.07
C LEU A 59 13.02 5.03 -5.18
N THR A 60 13.65 5.97 -4.49
CA THR A 60 15.11 6.15 -4.54
C THR A 60 15.88 5.10 -3.73
N GLN A 61 15.27 4.53 -2.70
CA GLN A 61 15.87 3.51 -1.84
C GLN A 61 15.85 2.14 -2.54
N PRO A 62 17.02 1.56 -2.87
CA PRO A 62 17.08 0.23 -3.46
C PRO A 62 16.89 -0.86 -2.40
N LEU A 63 16.38 -2.00 -2.84
CA LEU A 63 16.25 -3.24 -2.07
C LEU A 63 17.07 -4.37 -2.69
N PRO A 64 17.55 -5.34 -1.88
CA PRO A 64 18.06 -6.59 -2.43
C PRO A 64 16.98 -7.32 -3.23
N VAL A 65 17.41 -8.05 -4.27
CA VAL A 65 16.54 -8.99 -5.00
C VAL A 65 16.03 -10.06 -4.04
N GLY A 66 14.75 -10.38 -4.13
CA GLY A 66 14.12 -11.32 -3.21
C GLY A 66 12.60 -11.32 -3.27
N ARG A 67 12.00 -11.94 -2.26
CA ARG A 67 10.54 -11.96 -2.05
C ARG A 67 10.25 -11.36 -0.69
N TYR A 68 9.33 -10.42 -0.65
CA TYR A 68 9.04 -9.64 0.55
C TYR A 68 7.56 -9.73 0.90
N PRO A 69 7.18 -10.20 2.10
CA PRO A 69 5.79 -10.26 2.51
C PRO A 69 5.13 -8.87 2.50
N VAL A 70 3.88 -8.83 2.08
CA VAL A 70 3.02 -7.65 2.19
C VAL A 70 1.93 -7.92 3.21
N LYS A 71 1.83 -7.02 4.20
CA LYS A 71 0.84 -7.05 5.27
C LYS A 71 -0.06 -5.82 5.18
N LEU A 72 -1.37 -6.01 5.33
CA LEU A 72 -2.34 -4.95 5.52
C LEU A 72 -2.73 -4.86 6.99
N SER A 73 -2.79 -3.63 7.52
CA SER A 73 -3.50 -3.33 8.75
C SER A 73 -4.93 -2.97 8.43
N ILE A 74 -5.89 -3.70 9.01
CA ILE A 74 -7.32 -3.51 8.78
C ILE A 74 -7.93 -2.89 10.04
N ALA A 75 -8.46 -1.68 9.92
CA ALA A 75 -9.27 -1.04 10.93
C ALA A 75 -10.71 -1.57 10.85
N THR A 76 -11.22 -2.15 11.93
CA THR A 76 -12.65 -2.46 12.08
C THR A 76 -13.30 -1.37 12.92
N PHE A 77 -14.27 -0.69 12.34
CA PHE A 77 -15.12 0.32 12.99
C PHE A 77 -16.38 -0.37 13.51
N HIS A 78 -16.50 -0.50 14.83
CA HIS A 78 -17.54 -1.35 15.43
C HIS A 78 -18.93 -0.74 15.34
N ASP A 79 -19.05 0.59 15.51
CA ASP A 79 -20.35 1.26 15.46
C ASP A 79 -20.85 1.40 14.01
N ARG A 80 -19.93 1.71 13.08
CA ARG A 80 -20.22 1.76 11.64
C ARG A 80 -20.37 0.39 10.98
N LYS A 81 -19.88 -0.67 11.63
CA LYS A 81 -19.84 -2.06 11.12
C LYS A 81 -19.13 -2.20 9.78
N GLU A 82 -18.03 -1.48 9.62
CA GLU A 82 -17.25 -1.48 8.38
C GLU A 82 -15.76 -1.70 8.65
N GLN A 83 -15.05 -2.11 7.61
CA GLN A 83 -13.60 -2.29 7.65
C GLN A 83 -12.93 -1.35 6.67
N ARG A 84 -11.70 -0.92 6.97
CA ARG A 84 -10.88 -0.13 6.06
C ARG A 84 -9.42 -0.55 6.19
N VAL A 85 -8.70 -0.53 5.07
CA VAL A 85 -7.24 -0.69 5.07
C VAL A 85 -6.64 0.57 5.67
N ALA A 86 -6.07 0.48 6.87
CA ALA A 86 -5.45 1.61 7.55
C ALA A 86 -4.04 1.88 7.03
N CYS A 87 -3.25 0.81 6.90
CA CYS A 87 -1.89 0.88 6.40
C CYS A 87 -1.56 -0.37 5.57
N ALA A 88 -0.62 -0.23 4.64
CA ALA A 88 -0.03 -1.35 3.91
C ALA A 88 1.48 -1.36 4.12
N MET A 89 2.05 -2.52 4.42
CA MET A 89 3.47 -2.69 4.74
C MET A 89 4.12 -3.73 3.83
N LEU A 90 5.20 -3.34 3.18
CA LEU A 90 6.20 -4.27 2.62
C LEU A 90 7.23 -4.57 3.71
N VAL A 91 7.33 -5.82 4.12
CA VAL A 91 8.23 -6.27 5.19
C VAL A 91 9.58 -6.63 4.59
N LEU A 92 10.65 -5.95 5.01
CA LEU A 92 12.02 -6.25 4.59
C LEU A 92 12.73 -7.15 5.59
N GLN A 93 12.49 -6.91 6.87
CA GLN A 93 13.03 -7.67 7.99
C GLN A 93 11.99 -7.76 9.10
N GLU A 94 11.94 -8.88 9.82
CA GLU A 94 11.06 -9.07 10.98
C GLU A 94 11.69 -8.41 12.23
N GLN A 95 11.80 -7.09 12.19
CA GLN A 95 12.34 -6.22 13.25
C GLN A 95 11.51 -4.94 13.36
N PRO A 96 11.38 -4.35 14.56
CA PRO A 96 10.63 -3.11 14.74
C PRO A 96 11.37 -1.91 14.14
N ALA A 97 10.65 -1.08 13.39
CA ALA A 97 11.14 0.25 13.00
C ALA A 97 11.11 1.19 14.21
N VAL A 98 12.20 1.94 14.42
CA VAL A 98 12.35 2.94 15.48
C VAL A 98 12.47 4.36 14.95
N THR A 99 12.83 4.52 13.68
CA THR A 99 12.85 5.80 12.96
C THR A 99 12.16 5.66 11.62
N TRP A 100 11.56 6.77 11.15
CA TRP A 100 10.78 6.80 9.92
C TRP A 100 11.26 7.93 9.03
N GLU A 101 11.48 7.64 7.76
CA GLU A 101 11.79 8.64 6.73
C GLU A 101 10.80 8.53 5.59
N LEU A 102 10.53 9.67 4.97
CA LEU A 102 9.59 9.78 3.86
C LEU A 102 10.14 9.07 2.60
N ALA A 103 9.31 8.23 1.97
CA ALA A 103 9.72 7.46 0.80
C ALA A 103 9.58 8.27 -0.49
N VAL A 104 10.71 8.75 -1.02
CA VAL A 104 10.74 9.66 -2.17
C VAL A 104 10.96 8.91 -3.49
N SER A 105 10.29 9.32 -4.57
CA SER A 105 10.62 8.86 -5.94
C SER A 105 11.64 9.77 -6.62
N PHE A 106 12.23 9.26 -7.71
CA PHE A 106 13.19 10.00 -8.54
C PHE A 106 12.62 11.27 -9.20
N GLN A 107 11.30 11.50 -9.16
CA GLN A 107 10.69 12.73 -9.68
C GLN A 107 10.81 13.92 -8.71
N GLY A 108 11.22 13.69 -7.46
CA GLY A 108 11.54 14.77 -6.52
C GLY A 108 10.35 15.67 -6.13
N VAL A 109 9.11 15.16 -6.17
CA VAL A 109 7.95 15.92 -5.73
C VAL A 109 8.03 16.07 -4.19
N PRO A 110 8.10 17.30 -3.64
CA PRO A 110 8.44 17.52 -2.22
C PRO A 110 7.35 17.08 -1.22
N GLU A 111 6.10 16.93 -1.68
CA GLU A 111 5.01 16.39 -0.89
C GLU A 111 4.84 14.92 -1.26
N SER A 112 5.41 14.04 -0.45
CA SER A 112 5.60 12.62 -0.77
C SER A 112 4.33 11.80 -0.59
N GLY A 113 3.28 12.14 -1.33
CA GLY A 113 2.20 11.22 -1.63
C GLY A 113 2.11 10.98 -3.13
N TYR A 114 1.19 10.12 -3.52
CA TYR A 114 0.84 9.92 -4.92
C TYR A 114 -0.69 9.91 -5.01
N PRO A 115 -1.28 10.40 -6.10
CA PRO A 115 -2.71 10.30 -6.28
C PRO A 115 -3.11 8.82 -6.39
N VAL A 116 -4.33 8.54 -5.94
CA VAL A 116 -5.05 7.28 -6.16
C VAL A 116 -6.38 7.67 -6.75
N ASP A 117 -6.65 7.17 -7.95
CA ASP A 117 -7.79 7.61 -8.76
C ASP A 117 -8.87 6.53 -8.85
N SER A 118 -8.51 5.26 -8.68
CA SER A 118 -9.43 4.10 -8.70
C SER A 118 -9.82 3.62 -7.30
N GLY A 119 -9.20 4.15 -6.25
CA GLY A 119 -9.27 3.60 -4.89
C GLY A 119 -8.43 2.32 -4.69
N THR A 120 -7.59 1.96 -5.66
CA THR A 120 -6.67 0.82 -5.58
C THR A 120 -5.23 1.30 -5.52
N ARG A 121 -4.41 0.66 -4.68
CA ARG A 121 -2.96 0.85 -4.60
C ARG A 121 -2.22 -0.45 -4.78
N CYS A 122 -0.93 -0.36 -5.05
CA CYS A 122 -0.09 -1.53 -5.11
C CYS A 122 1.37 -1.29 -4.69
N PHE A 123 2.04 -2.40 -4.40
CA PHE A 123 3.49 -2.52 -4.46
C PHE A 123 3.88 -3.30 -5.73
N MET A 124 4.88 -2.83 -6.47
CA MET A 124 5.45 -3.53 -7.63
C MET A 124 6.95 -3.28 -7.79
N ASP A 125 7.65 -4.17 -8.49
CA ASP A 125 9.04 -3.96 -8.92
C ASP A 125 9.13 -3.01 -10.11
N GLY A 126 10.26 -2.31 -10.25
CA GLY A 126 10.52 -1.38 -11.35
C GLY A 126 10.45 -2.01 -12.74
N GLU A 127 10.71 -3.31 -12.88
CA GLU A 127 10.50 -4.02 -14.15
C GLU A 127 9.01 -4.06 -14.54
N VAL A 128 8.12 -4.25 -13.57
CA VAL A 128 6.67 -4.22 -13.80
C VAL A 128 6.24 -2.84 -14.30
N VAL A 129 6.76 -1.77 -13.68
CA VAL A 129 6.50 -0.39 -14.13
C VAL A 129 6.89 -0.21 -15.61
N GLN A 130 8.07 -0.66 -16.01
CA GLN A 130 8.53 -0.52 -17.40
C GLN A 130 7.59 -1.25 -18.36
N ARG A 131 7.19 -2.48 -18.04
CA ARG A 131 6.27 -3.28 -18.87
C ARG A 131 4.92 -2.59 -19.01
N LEU A 132 4.29 -2.24 -17.89
CA LEU A 132 2.96 -1.61 -17.88
C LEU A 132 2.96 -0.24 -18.58
N SER A 133 4.04 0.55 -18.43
CA SER A 133 4.18 1.85 -19.11
C SER A 133 4.35 1.75 -20.63
N SER A 134 4.68 0.56 -21.14
CA SER A 134 4.91 0.30 -22.58
C SER A 134 3.72 -0.35 -23.28
N LEU A 135 2.67 -0.71 -22.55
CA LEU A 135 1.47 -1.32 -23.12
C LEU A 135 0.77 -0.35 -24.07
N SER A 136 0.27 -0.88 -25.19
CA SER A 136 -0.75 -0.19 -25.97
C SER A 136 -2.05 -0.07 -25.18
N GLN A 137 -2.95 0.81 -25.62
CA GLN A 137 -4.24 1.01 -24.96
C GLN A 137 -5.04 -0.31 -24.82
N THR A 138 -5.11 -1.11 -25.87
CA THR A 138 -5.85 -2.40 -25.85
C THR A 138 -5.20 -3.42 -24.92
N GLU A 139 -3.87 -3.45 -24.84
CA GLU A 139 -3.17 -4.33 -23.90
C GLU A 139 -3.39 -3.87 -22.45
N PHE A 140 -3.38 -2.55 -22.21
CA PHE A 140 -3.69 -1.99 -20.89
C PHE A 140 -5.13 -2.29 -20.47
N GLU A 141 -6.12 -2.16 -21.37
CA GLU A 141 -7.52 -2.53 -21.10
C GLU A 141 -7.65 -4.02 -20.74
N THR A 142 -6.91 -4.90 -21.43
CA THR A 142 -6.89 -6.33 -21.12
C THR A 142 -6.28 -6.59 -19.73
N TYR A 143 -5.15 -5.96 -19.44
CA TYR A 143 -4.50 -6.04 -18.12
C TYR A 143 -5.42 -5.51 -17.01
N TYR A 144 -6.06 -4.36 -17.22
CA TYR A 144 -7.01 -3.75 -16.29
C TYR A 144 -8.11 -4.76 -15.93
N HIS A 145 -8.76 -5.35 -16.94
CA HIS A 145 -9.85 -6.30 -16.70
C HIS A 145 -9.41 -7.53 -15.93
N HIS A 146 -8.21 -8.05 -16.18
CA HIS A 146 -7.69 -9.20 -15.43
C HIS A 146 -7.36 -8.86 -13.99
N LEU A 147 -6.75 -7.68 -13.73
CA LEU A 147 -6.46 -7.24 -12.37
C LEU A 147 -7.75 -7.00 -11.58
N ASP A 148 -8.72 -6.30 -12.18
CA ASP A 148 -10.05 -6.01 -11.62
C ASP A 148 -10.77 -7.31 -11.23
N GLN A 149 -10.84 -8.28 -12.15
CA GLN A 149 -11.38 -9.61 -11.86
C GLN A 149 -10.62 -10.38 -10.78
N THR A 150 -9.34 -10.09 -10.56
CA THR A 150 -8.54 -10.73 -9.50
C THR A 150 -8.83 -10.09 -8.15
N LEU A 151 -9.03 -8.76 -8.10
CA LEU A 151 -9.46 -8.05 -6.89
C LEU A 151 -10.85 -8.52 -6.44
N ASP A 152 -11.79 -8.69 -7.38
CA ASP A 152 -13.15 -9.18 -7.10
C ASP A 152 -13.17 -10.55 -6.37
N GLN A 153 -12.16 -11.39 -6.55
CA GLN A 153 -12.09 -12.71 -5.92
C GLN A 153 -11.86 -12.64 -4.41
N THR A 154 -11.34 -11.54 -3.90
CA THR A 154 -11.02 -11.33 -2.48
C THR A 154 -11.83 -10.20 -1.86
N TYR A 155 -12.79 -9.63 -2.60
CA TYR A 155 -13.58 -8.51 -2.15
C TYR A 155 -14.39 -8.82 -0.89
N LEU A 156 -14.25 -7.94 0.10
CA LEU A 156 -14.90 -8.00 1.40
C LEU A 156 -15.54 -6.65 1.73
N ASP A 157 -16.67 -6.36 1.09
CA ASP A 157 -17.58 -5.20 1.31
C ASP A 157 -16.96 -3.82 1.05
N THR A 158 -15.80 -3.54 1.63
CA THR A 158 -15.19 -2.20 1.67
C THR A 158 -13.70 -2.23 1.36
N TRP A 159 -13.14 -3.41 1.10
CA TRP A 159 -11.75 -3.58 0.71
C TRP A 159 -11.53 -4.93 0.02
N ASP A 160 -10.45 -5.02 -0.75
CA ASP A 160 -10.02 -6.17 -1.53
C ASP A 160 -8.49 -6.17 -1.62
N TRP A 161 -7.94 -7.26 -2.17
CA TRP A 161 -6.52 -7.36 -2.51
C TRP A 161 -6.24 -8.40 -3.58
N ALA A 162 -5.15 -8.24 -4.31
CA ALA A 162 -4.70 -9.21 -5.31
C ALA A 162 -3.20 -9.44 -5.19
N ASN A 163 -2.79 -10.70 -5.28
CA ASN A 163 -1.43 -11.06 -5.65
C ASN A 163 -1.46 -11.47 -7.13
N PHE A 164 -1.36 -10.48 -8.01
CA PHE A 164 -1.57 -10.64 -9.43
C PHE A 164 -0.27 -11.05 -10.12
N CYS A 165 -0.24 -12.26 -10.69
CA CYS A 165 0.87 -12.74 -11.50
C CYS A 165 0.84 -12.06 -12.86
N LEU A 166 1.83 -11.21 -13.15
CA LEU A 166 1.96 -10.54 -14.44
C LEU A 166 2.63 -11.44 -15.48
N GLU A 167 3.61 -12.25 -15.05
CA GLU A 167 4.34 -13.16 -15.92
C GLU A 167 4.76 -14.43 -15.18
N GLU A 168 4.23 -15.58 -15.61
CA GLU A 168 4.49 -16.88 -15.00
C GLU A 168 5.96 -17.33 -15.08
N SER A 169 6.68 -16.97 -16.15
CA SER A 169 8.05 -17.44 -16.38
C SER A 169 9.06 -16.81 -15.42
N THR A 170 8.83 -15.56 -15.01
CA THR A 170 9.67 -14.80 -14.07
C THR A 170 9.07 -14.74 -12.68
N GLY A 171 7.76 -15.01 -12.55
CA GLY A 171 7.00 -14.82 -11.31
C GLY A 171 6.79 -13.35 -10.95
N LEU A 172 7.02 -12.41 -11.88
CA LEU A 172 6.76 -11.00 -11.65
C LEU A 172 5.30 -10.78 -11.29
N ASN A 173 5.07 -10.02 -10.24
CA ASN A 173 3.74 -9.81 -9.71
C ASN A 173 3.49 -8.37 -9.27
N ILE A 174 2.21 -8.09 -9.04
CA ILE A 174 1.70 -6.87 -8.44
C ILE A 174 0.94 -7.27 -7.20
N ILE A 175 1.29 -6.67 -6.06
CA ILE A 175 0.47 -6.80 -4.86
C ILE A 175 -0.44 -5.58 -4.80
N ALA A 176 -1.70 -5.73 -5.21
CA ALA A 176 -2.71 -4.67 -5.24
C ALA A 176 -3.69 -4.79 -4.06
N PHE A 177 -4.24 -3.68 -3.60
CA PHE A 177 -5.14 -3.60 -2.44
C PHE A 177 -5.89 -2.28 -2.38
N HIS A 178 -7.08 -2.30 -1.78
CA HIS A 178 -7.89 -1.10 -1.56
C HIS A 178 -7.18 -0.05 -0.68
N SER A 179 -7.36 1.24 -1.00
CA SER A 179 -6.68 2.34 -0.32
C SER A 179 -7.56 3.08 0.68
N GLY A 180 -7.62 2.62 1.94
CA GLY A 180 -8.37 3.31 2.99
C GLY A 180 -9.79 3.69 2.57
N TRP A 181 -10.10 4.99 2.51
CA TRP A 181 -11.40 5.51 2.08
C TRP A 181 -11.62 5.57 0.55
N GLY A 182 -10.72 4.99 -0.24
CA GLY A 182 -10.72 5.03 -1.70
C GLY A 182 -9.74 6.07 -2.24
N GLU A 183 -10.19 6.85 -3.21
CA GLU A 183 -9.40 7.90 -3.87
C GLU A 183 -8.76 8.88 -2.87
N GLY A 184 -7.57 9.40 -3.22
CA GLY A 184 -6.89 10.37 -2.35
C GLY A 184 -5.40 10.49 -2.63
N TYR A 185 -4.72 11.21 -1.74
CA TYR A 185 -3.27 11.45 -1.81
C TYR A 185 -2.59 10.92 -0.56
N TYR A 186 -1.88 9.80 -0.71
CA TYR A 186 -1.34 9.05 0.43
C TYR A 186 0.17 8.93 0.36
N SER A 187 0.79 9.03 1.53
CA SER A 187 2.24 9.02 1.72
C SER A 187 2.76 7.68 2.20
N SER A 188 4.03 7.44 1.91
CA SER A 188 4.73 6.22 2.32
C SER A 188 6.05 6.53 2.99
N TYR A 189 6.48 5.65 3.89
CA TYR A 189 7.58 5.87 4.80
C TYR A 189 8.44 4.61 4.91
N TRP A 190 9.76 4.79 4.80
CA TRP A 190 10.74 3.78 5.16
C TRP A 190 10.90 3.75 6.68
N GLY A 191 10.74 2.57 7.27
CA GLY A 191 11.04 2.31 8.67
C GLY A 191 12.44 1.72 8.80
N TYR A 192 13.21 2.20 9.78
CA TYR A 192 14.59 1.77 10.04
C TYR A 192 14.76 1.23 11.45
N ASP A 193 15.63 0.23 11.62
CA ASP A 193 16.04 -0.29 12.92
C ASP A 193 17.00 0.67 13.67
N GLN A 194 17.42 0.27 14.86
CA GLN A 194 18.36 1.05 15.69
C GLN A 194 19.74 1.22 15.06
N GLN A 195 20.10 0.39 14.08
CA GLN A 195 21.36 0.44 13.35
C GLN A 195 21.23 1.27 12.05
N GLY A 196 20.04 1.77 11.74
CA GLY A 196 19.77 2.53 10.52
C GLY A 196 19.58 1.66 9.28
N ASN A 197 19.31 0.35 9.43
CA ASN A 197 18.96 -0.50 8.29
C ASN A 197 17.45 -0.42 8.00
N PRO A 198 17.03 -0.40 6.73
CA PRO A 198 15.61 -0.43 6.40
C PRO A 198 15.00 -1.80 6.75
N VAL A 199 13.86 -1.77 7.44
CA VAL A 199 13.13 -2.97 7.90
C VAL A 199 11.73 -3.08 7.30
N CYS A 200 11.12 -1.97 6.87
CA CYS A 200 9.83 -1.97 6.20
C CYS A 200 9.60 -0.72 5.35
N LEU A 201 8.65 -0.80 4.42
CA LEU A 201 8.03 0.35 3.74
C LEU A 201 6.54 0.35 4.08
N VAL A 202 6.01 1.45 4.59
CA VAL A 202 4.60 1.55 5.00
C VAL A 202 3.92 2.69 4.26
N THR A 203 2.76 2.42 3.68
CA THR A 203 1.81 3.46 3.23
C THR A 203 0.75 3.67 4.29
N ASP A 204 0.50 4.93 4.65
CA ASP A 204 -0.58 5.34 5.56
C ASP A 204 -1.74 5.95 4.77
N PHE A 205 -2.94 5.40 4.98
CA PHE A 205 -4.16 5.84 4.31
C PHE A 205 -4.95 6.90 5.08
N LYS A 206 -4.38 7.46 6.14
CA LYS A 206 -4.89 8.68 6.79
C LYS A 206 -6.34 8.55 7.27
N LEU A 207 -6.75 7.36 7.71
CA LEU A 207 -8.15 7.08 8.07
C LEU A 207 -8.73 8.01 9.14
N PHE A 208 -7.86 8.58 9.98
CA PHE A 208 -8.21 9.41 11.12
C PHE A 208 -7.74 10.86 10.99
N GLU A 209 -7.13 11.24 9.86
CA GLU A 209 -6.92 12.65 9.58
C GLU A 209 -8.29 13.26 9.24
N LEU A 210 -8.63 14.38 9.89
CA LEU A 210 -9.84 15.12 9.54
C LEU A 210 -9.71 15.51 8.07
N ARG A 211 -10.70 15.15 7.25
CA ARG A 211 -10.84 15.76 5.93
C ARG A 211 -11.03 17.25 6.19
N GLU A 212 -10.07 18.08 5.77
CA GLU A 212 -10.38 19.49 5.59
C GLU A 212 -11.44 19.50 4.48
N ASP A 213 -12.68 19.77 4.88
CA ASP A 213 -13.79 19.92 3.95
C ASP A 213 -13.38 20.90 2.84
N GLN A 214 -13.58 20.50 1.59
CA GLN A 214 -13.40 21.33 0.40
C GLN A 214 -14.30 22.58 0.43
#